data_AF-K1LGH8-F1
#
_entry.id   AF-K1LGH8-F1
#
_cell.length_a   1.000
_cell.length_b   1.000
_cell.length_c   1.000
_cell.angle_alpha   90.00
_cell.angle_beta   90.00
_cell.angle_gamma   90.00
#
_symmetry.space_group_name_H-M   'P 1'
#
loop_
_entity.id
_entity.type
_entity.pdbx_description
1 polymer ?
#
loop_
_entity_poly.entity_id
_entity_poly.type
_entity_poly.pdbx_seq_one_letter_code
_entity_poly.pdbx_strand_id
1 'polypeptide(L)'
;MNKKGFYVFLSICLVMLLTMLITACQDEVLEIEESNTYVWQKYMNEEEYKEVKEGMSYLDVVRISGGAGQQINNGTYEWNDEILLTKGYRLKFEDDVLVKKEIVERKGKSKR
;
A
#
# COMPACT_ATOMS: atom_id res chain seq x y z
N MET A 1 -37.20 34.85 -5.48
CA MET A 1 -36.04 34.09 -5.99
C MET A 1 -36.42 33.46 -7.33
N ASN A 2 -35.68 33.77 -8.40
CA ASN A 2 -36.07 33.38 -9.76
C ASN A 2 -35.89 31.85 -9.92
N LYS A 3 -36.98 31.09 -10.12
CA LYS A 3 -36.95 29.60 -10.12
C LYS A 3 -35.88 29.05 -11.07
N LYS A 4 -35.69 29.69 -12.23
CA LYS A 4 -34.65 29.36 -13.21
C LYS A 4 -33.23 29.50 -12.65
N GLY A 5 -32.96 30.56 -11.88
CA GLY A 5 -31.66 30.78 -11.24
C GLY A 5 -31.36 29.75 -10.14
N PHE A 6 -32.39 29.32 -9.42
CA PHE A 6 -32.26 28.25 -8.42
C PHE A 6 -31.88 26.89 -9.06
N TYR A 7 -32.52 26.51 -10.17
CA TYR A 7 -32.18 25.28 -10.88
C TYR A 7 -30.78 25.32 -11.51
N VAL A 8 -30.34 26.47 -12.03
CA VAL A 8 -28.98 26.64 -12.55
C VAL A 8 -27.94 26.51 -11.44
N PHE A 9 -28.18 27.15 -10.29
CA PHE A 9 -27.30 27.04 -9.12
C PHE A 9 -27.22 25.59 -8.61
N LEU A 10 -28.36 24.91 -8.49
CA LEU A 10 -28.42 23.51 -8.08
C LEU A 10 -27.63 22.59 -9.04
N SER A 11 -27.78 22.81 -10.35
CA SER A 11 -27.05 22.05 -11.38
C SER A 11 -25.54 22.28 -11.28
N ILE A 12 -25.09 23.50 -11.07
CA ILE A 12 -23.67 23.84 -10.91
C ILE A 12 -23.10 23.17 -9.65
N CYS A 13 -23.81 23.20 -8.53
CA CYS A 13 -23.41 22.50 -7.30
C CYS A 13 -23.30 20.99 -7.53
N LEU A 14 -24.25 20.39 -8.24
CA LEU A 14 -24.27 18.95 -8.51
C LEU A 14 -23.08 18.53 -9.39
N VAL A 15 -22.76 19.33 -10.41
CA VAL A 15 -21.59 19.10 -11.28
C VAL A 15 -20.28 19.22 -10.50
N MET A 16 -20.13 20.24 -9.65
CA MET A 16 -18.94 20.37 -8.80
C MET A 16 -18.75 19.17 -7.86
N LEU A 17 -19.83 18.66 -7.28
CA LEU A 17 -19.80 17.50 -6.38
C LEU A 17 -19.39 16.22 -7.13
N LEU A 18 -19.90 16.03 -8.36
CA LEU A 18 -19.48 14.95 -9.26
C LEU A 18 -17.99 15.03 -9.62
N THR A 19 -17.48 16.22 -9.91
CA THR A 19 -16.05 16.37 -10.23
C THR A 19 -15.13 16.07 -9.06
N MET A 20 -15.54 16.38 -7.82
CA MET A 20 -14.76 16.04 -6.62
C MET A 20 -14.62 14.53 -6.40
N LEU A 21 -15.66 13.76 -6.70
CA LEU A 21 -15.63 12.29 -6.57
C LEU A 21 -14.64 11.62 -7.54
N ILE A 22 -14.46 12.19 -8.72
CA ILE A 22 -13.54 11.65 -9.74
C ILE A 22 -12.08 12.01 -9.43
N THR A 23 -11.84 13.13 -8.75
CA THR A 23 -10.50 13.59 -8.35
C THR A 23 -10.03 13.04 -7.01
N ALA A 24 -10.86 12.27 -6.29
CA ALA A 24 -10.41 11.55 -5.11
C ALA A 24 -9.32 10.57 -5.57
N CYS A 25 -8.07 10.94 -5.34
CA CYS A 25 -6.89 10.16 -5.70
C CYS A 25 -7.05 8.77 -5.10
N GLN A 26 -7.37 7.78 -5.93
CA GLN A 26 -7.45 6.40 -5.51
C GLN A 26 -6.03 5.96 -5.18
N ASP A 27 -5.76 5.77 -3.90
CA ASP A 27 -4.50 5.21 -3.45
C ASP A 27 -4.60 3.69 -3.58
N GLU A 28 -3.99 3.14 -4.64
CA GLU A 28 -4.05 1.70 -4.93
C GLU A 28 -3.53 0.85 -3.76
N VAL A 29 -2.58 1.37 -2.98
CA VAL A 29 -2.08 0.68 -1.78
C VAL A 29 -3.18 0.58 -0.72
N LEU A 30 -3.94 1.66 -0.54
CA LEU A 30 -5.03 1.70 0.43
C LEU A 30 -6.17 0.77 0.02
N GLU A 31 -6.49 0.69 -1.28
CA GLU A 31 -7.47 -0.27 -1.79
C GLU A 31 -7.05 -1.73 -1.52
N ILE A 32 -5.76 -2.05 -1.68
CA ILE A 32 -5.21 -3.36 -1.34
C ILE A 32 -5.37 -3.62 0.16
N GLU A 33 -4.98 -2.67 1.01
CA GLU A 33 -5.08 -2.84 2.48
C GLU A 33 -6.53 -2.96 2.97
N GLU A 34 -7.48 -2.24 2.36
CA GLU A 34 -8.91 -2.32 2.67
C GLU A 34 -9.55 -3.65 2.22
N SER A 35 -8.98 -4.30 1.21
CA SER A 35 -9.44 -5.62 0.74
C SER A 35 -9.10 -6.76 1.69
N ASN A 36 -8.18 -6.54 2.64
CA ASN A 36 -7.80 -7.53 3.63
C ASN A 36 -8.94 -7.84 4.58
N THR A 37 -9.04 -9.11 4.98
CA THR A 37 -9.97 -9.54 6.03
C THR A 37 -9.51 -9.09 7.41
N TYR A 38 -8.19 -9.01 7.63
CA TYR A 38 -7.58 -8.64 8.90
C TYR A 38 -6.43 -7.65 8.72
N VAL A 39 -6.27 -6.75 9.69
CA VAL A 39 -5.25 -5.68 9.68
C VAL A 39 -3.81 -6.20 9.57
N TRP A 40 -3.53 -7.40 10.08
CA TRP A 40 -2.18 -7.99 10.06
C TRP A 40 -1.79 -8.56 8.69
N GLN A 41 -2.72 -8.73 7.75
CA GLN A 41 -2.44 -9.24 6.39
C GLN A 41 -1.67 -8.25 5.51
N LYS A 42 -1.38 -7.05 6.01
CA LYS A 42 -0.43 -6.12 5.38
C LYS A 42 1.03 -6.47 5.65
N TYR A 43 1.29 -7.43 6.54
CA TYR A 43 2.62 -7.97 6.78
C TYR A 43 2.89 -9.10 5.80
N MET A 44 4.15 -9.25 5.42
CA MET A 44 4.53 -10.26 4.44
C MET A 44 4.83 -11.58 5.16
N ASN A 45 4.38 -12.71 4.61
CA ASN A 45 4.80 -14.04 5.07
C ASN A 45 5.87 -14.67 4.14
N GLU A 46 6.35 -15.85 4.52
CA GLU A 46 7.44 -16.50 3.80
C GLU A 46 7.03 -17.01 2.41
N GLU A 47 5.75 -17.35 2.22
CA GLU A 47 5.24 -17.82 0.93
C GLU A 47 5.18 -16.65 -0.05
N GLU A 48 4.60 -15.53 0.37
CA GLU A 48 4.57 -14.27 -0.38
C GLU A 48 5.98 -13.78 -0.75
N TYR A 49 6.91 -13.83 0.19
CA TYR A 49 8.30 -13.45 -0.08
C TYR A 49 8.99 -14.34 -1.15
N LYS A 50 8.59 -15.62 -1.25
CA LYS A 50 9.09 -16.53 -2.31
C LYS A 50 8.49 -16.19 -3.67
N GLU A 51 7.26 -15.69 -3.71
CA GLU A 51 6.60 -15.24 -4.93
C GLU A 51 7.20 -13.95 -5.48
N VAL A 52 7.72 -13.08 -4.62
CA VAL A 52 8.42 -11.85 -5.01
C VAL A 52 9.72 -12.17 -5.78
N LYS A 53 9.80 -11.65 -7.01
CA LYS A 53 10.91 -11.83 -7.95
C LYS A 53 11.52 -10.50 -8.36
N GLU A 54 12.82 -10.51 -8.61
CA GLU A 54 13.53 -9.37 -9.19
C GLU A 54 12.86 -8.95 -10.52
N GLY A 55 12.82 -7.64 -10.77
CA GLY A 55 12.11 -7.07 -11.92
C GLY A 55 10.67 -6.65 -11.66
N MET A 56 10.05 -7.03 -10.53
CA MET A 56 8.70 -6.61 -10.17
C MET A 56 8.62 -5.13 -9.78
N SER A 57 7.47 -4.50 -10.04
CA SER A 57 7.21 -3.14 -9.56
C SER A 57 6.96 -3.10 -8.05
N TYR A 58 7.08 -1.93 -7.41
CA TYR A 58 6.71 -1.80 -6.00
C TYR A 58 5.26 -2.20 -5.76
N LEU A 59 4.36 -1.76 -6.63
CA LEU A 59 2.93 -2.02 -6.50
C LEU A 59 2.59 -3.50 -6.68
N ASP A 60 3.26 -4.22 -7.59
CA ASP A 60 3.07 -5.66 -7.74
C ASP A 60 3.49 -6.42 -6.47
N VAL A 61 4.57 -5.99 -5.83
CA VAL A 61 5.01 -6.54 -4.54
C VAL A 61 3.97 -6.25 -3.45
N VAL A 62 3.43 -5.03 -3.39
CA VAL A 62 2.38 -4.66 -2.42
C VAL A 62 1.12 -5.53 -2.59
N ARG A 63 0.75 -5.86 -3.83
CA ARG A 63 -0.38 -6.76 -4.13
C ARG A 63 -0.12 -8.19 -3.64
N ILE A 64 1.12 -8.67 -3.75
CA ILE A 64 1.50 -9.99 -3.23
C ILE A 64 1.48 -10.00 -1.70
N SER A 65 1.99 -8.95 -1.07
CA SER A 65 2.11 -8.86 0.40
C SER A 65 0.86 -8.35 1.12
N GLY A 66 -0.22 -8.06 0.40
CA GLY A 66 -1.46 -7.51 0.97
C GLY A 66 -1.33 -6.12 1.60
N GLY A 67 -0.26 -5.37 1.35
CA GLY A 67 -0.09 -4.05 1.96
C GLY A 67 1.30 -3.45 1.86
N ALA A 68 1.43 -2.18 2.27
CA ALA A 68 2.67 -1.42 2.07
C ALA A 68 3.78 -1.80 3.06
N GLY A 69 4.98 -1.96 2.51
CA GLY A 69 6.20 -2.09 3.30
C GLY A 69 6.59 -0.78 3.96
N GLN A 70 7.21 -0.85 5.14
CA GLN A 70 7.75 0.31 5.82
C GLN A 70 8.99 0.80 5.07
N GLN A 71 9.00 2.06 4.62
CA GLN A 71 10.19 2.65 4.02
C GLN A 71 11.27 2.85 5.09
N ILE A 72 12.43 2.23 4.89
CA ILE A 72 13.58 2.37 5.80
C ILE A 72 14.56 3.41 5.28
N ASN A 73 14.81 3.41 3.96
CA ASN A 73 15.69 4.35 3.25
C ASN A 73 15.14 4.59 1.83
N ASN A 74 15.74 5.50 1.08
CA ASN A 74 15.30 5.78 -0.29
C ASN A 74 15.33 4.50 -1.15
N GLY A 75 14.19 4.18 -1.77
CA GLY A 75 14.01 2.97 -2.56
C GLY A 75 14.10 1.65 -1.78
N THR A 76 14.14 1.65 -0.44
CA THR A 76 14.27 0.43 0.36
C THR A 76 13.12 0.30 1.35
N TYR A 77 12.36 -0.78 1.22
CA TYR A 77 11.16 -1.06 2.00
C TYR A 77 11.32 -2.36 2.77
N GLU A 78 10.72 -2.45 3.95
CA GLU A 78 10.78 -3.62 4.81
C GLU A 78 9.38 -4.01 5.28
N TRP A 79 9.02 -5.27 5.07
CA TRP A 79 7.83 -5.88 5.64
C TRP A 79 8.21 -6.65 6.89
N ASN A 80 7.39 -6.55 7.92
CA ASN A 80 7.50 -7.44 9.07
C ASN A 80 6.98 -8.84 8.68
N ASP A 81 7.52 -9.88 9.30
CA ASP A 81 6.96 -11.22 9.16
C ASP A 81 5.60 -11.34 9.85
N GLU A 82 4.60 -11.76 9.10
CA GLU A 82 3.21 -11.89 9.54
C GLU A 82 3.03 -12.72 10.82
N ILE A 83 3.80 -13.81 10.95
CA ILE A 83 3.58 -14.82 12.00
C ILE A 83 4.40 -14.51 13.25
N LEU A 84 5.72 -14.41 13.10
CA LEU A 84 6.62 -14.39 14.25
C LEU A 84 7.11 -12.98 14.59
N LEU A 85 7.07 -12.03 13.64
CA LEU A 85 7.63 -10.68 13.76
C LEU A 85 9.13 -10.64 14.19
N THR A 86 9.79 -11.80 14.19
CA THR A 86 11.22 -11.99 14.53
C THR A 86 12.12 -11.88 13.31
N LYS A 87 11.54 -11.79 12.11
CA LYS A 87 12.22 -11.51 10.86
C LYS A 87 11.47 -10.42 10.10
N GLY A 88 12.17 -9.77 9.18
CA GLY A 88 11.62 -8.82 8.23
C GLY A 88 12.15 -9.12 6.84
N TYR A 89 11.37 -8.76 5.83
CA TYR A 89 11.69 -8.93 4.42
C TYR A 89 12.00 -7.56 3.84
N ARG A 90 13.27 -7.31 3.54
CA ARG A 90 13.72 -6.03 3.00
C ARG A 90 13.96 -6.13 1.51
N LEU A 91 13.36 -5.20 0.78
CA LEU A 91 13.33 -5.14 -0.66
C LEU A 91 13.85 -3.78 -1.11
N LYS A 92 14.76 -3.78 -2.10
CA LYS A 92 15.31 -2.56 -2.70
C LYS A 92 14.80 -2.42 -4.12
N PHE A 93 14.31 -1.23 -4.42
CA PHE A 93 13.80 -0.80 -5.70
C PHE A 93 14.67 0.32 -6.26
N GLU A 94 14.95 0.25 -7.56
CA GLU A 94 15.60 1.31 -8.33
C GLU A 94 14.72 1.58 -9.55
N ASP A 95 14.34 2.84 -9.77
CA ASP A 95 13.41 3.24 -10.83
C ASP A 95 12.11 2.40 -10.87
N ASP A 96 11.52 2.17 -9.68
CA ASP A 96 10.34 1.33 -9.46
C ASP A 96 10.54 -0.17 -9.73
N VAL A 97 11.77 -0.64 -9.94
CA VAL A 97 12.05 -2.05 -10.23
C VAL A 97 12.76 -2.72 -9.06
N LEU A 98 12.28 -3.89 -8.62
CA LEU A 98 12.93 -4.67 -7.58
C LEU A 98 14.30 -5.18 -8.05
N VAL A 99 15.36 -4.70 -7.41
CA VAL A 99 16.76 -5.07 -7.71
C VAL A 99 17.41 -5.96 -6.65
N LYS A 100 16.84 -6.03 -5.45
CA LYS A 100 17.42 -6.83 -4.35
C LYS A 100 16.36 -7.24 -3.34
N LYS A 101 16.50 -8.48 -2.83
CA LYS A 101 15.76 -8.96 -1.66
C LYS A 101 16.68 -9.53 -0.59
N GLU A 102 16.39 -9.24 0.68
CA GLU A 102 17.13 -9.72 1.83
C GLU A 102 16.21 -10.02 3.02
N ILE A 103 16.53 -11.07 3.78
CA ILE A 103 15.86 -11.39 5.04
C ILE A 103 16.67 -10.78 6.18
N VAL A 104 15.99 -10.05 7.07
CA VAL A 104 16.58 -9.35 8.20
C VAL A 104 16.10 -10.01 9.49
N GLU A 105 17.01 -10.56 10.28
CA GLU A 105 16.67 -11.05 11.62
C GLU A 105 16.43 -9.89 12.59
N ARG A 106 15.29 -9.91 13.26
CA ARG A 106 14.99 -9.02 14.38
C ARG A 106 15.25 -9.77 15.66
N LYS A 107 16.36 -9.42 16.33
CA LYS A 107 16.59 -9.84 17.71
C LYS A 107 15.46 -9.26 18.56
N GLY A 108 14.50 -10.09 18.92
CA GLY A 108 13.56 -9.75 19.98
C GLY A 108 14.38 -9.39 21.21
N LYS A 109 14.34 -8.13 21.64
CA LYS A 109 14.86 -7.72 22.95
C LYS A 109 13.92 -8.30 24.02
N SER A 110 13.84 -9.62 24.12
CA SER A 110 13.32 -10.28 25.30
C SER A 110 14.36 -10.05 26.40
N LYS A 111 14.26 -8.90 27.07
CA LYS A 111 14.76 -8.75 28.44
C LYS A 111 13.75 -9.46 29.33
N ARG A 112 13.74 -10.79 29.32
CA ARG A 112 13.05 -11.58 30.32
C ARG A 112 14.09 -12.20 31.24
#